data_AF-A0A3R8C448-F1
#
_entry.id   AF-A0A3R8C448-F1
#
_cell.length_a   1.000
_cell.length_b   1.000
_cell.length_c   1.000
_cell.angle_alpha   90.00
_cell.angle_beta   90.00
_cell.angle_gamma   90.00
#
_symmetry.space_group_name_H-M   'P 1'
#
loop_
_entity.id
_entity.type
_entity.pdbx_description
1 polymer ?
#
loop_
_entity_poly.entity_id
_entity_poly.type
_entity_poly.pdbx_seq_one_letter_code
_entity_poly.pdbx_strand_id
1 'polypeptide(L)' 'MGDEVFPYRVKLKPIKIFREPVEFKPLIPELSFIKNKTMWTGHIRVAMREIPAEDYQLILSKE' A
#
# COMPACT_ATOMS: atom_id res chain seq x y z
N MET A 1 23.50 5.17 4.96
CA MET A 1 22.25 5.81 4.51
C MET A 1 21.68 6.53 5.73
N GLY A 2 22.28 7.67 6.09
CA GLY A 2 22.04 8.36 7.37
C GLY A 2 21.57 9.80 7.24
N ASP A 3 21.90 10.45 6.12
CA ASP A 3 21.64 11.88 5.89
C ASP A 3 20.42 12.14 5.00
N GLU A 4 19.56 11.14 4.80
CA GLU A 4 18.37 11.28 3.97
C GLU A 4 17.28 12.08 4.70
N VAL A 5 16.75 13.12 4.05
CA VAL A 5 15.83 14.09 4.67
C VAL A 5 14.42 14.06 4.08
N PHE A 6 14.20 13.31 2.99
CA PHE A 6 12.92 13.17 2.28
C PHE A 6 12.21 14.53 2.09
N PRO A 7 12.77 15.43 1.25
CA PRO A 7 12.37 16.84 1.20
C PRO A 7 10.98 17.07 0.58
N TYR A 8 10.54 16.18 -0.30
CA TYR A 8 9.23 16.28 -0.97
C TYR A 8 8.13 15.71 -0.07
N ARG A 9 7.19 16.56 0.37
CA ARG A 9 6.18 16.24 1.39
C ARG A 9 4.80 16.76 1.01
N VAL A 10 3.77 16.07 1.50
CA VAL A 10 2.36 16.47 1.38
C VAL A 10 1.70 16.45 2.76
N LYS A 11 0.82 17.41 3.05
CA LYS A 11 0.03 17.41 4.29
C LYS A 11 -1.09 16.38 4.16
N LEU A 12 -1.16 15.43 5.09
CA LEU A 12 -2.20 14.40 5.12
C LEU A 12 -3.21 14.66 6.23
N LYS A 13 -4.42 14.16 6.04
CA LYS A 13 -5.44 14.04 7.09
C LYS A 13 -5.85 12.57 7.23
N PRO A 14 -6.14 12.07 8.44
CA PRO A 14 -6.64 10.72 8.60
C PRO A 14 -7.97 10.53 7.84
N ILE A 15 -8.10 9.40 7.14
CA ILE A 15 -9.36 8.96 6.51
C ILE A 15 -9.90 7.73 7.24
N LYS A 16 -9.05 6.73 7.44
CA LYS A 16 -9.32 5.53 8.23
C LYS A 16 -8.07 5.14 8.99
N ILE A 17 -8.22 4.84 10.28
CA ILE A 17 -7.19 4.23 11.11
C ILE A 17 -7.75 2.86 11.49
N PHE A 18 -7.11 1.80 11.00
CA PHE A 18 -7.53 0.43 11.32
C PHE A 18 -7.21 0.14 12.80
N ARG A 19 -8.14 -0.50 13.50
CA ARG A 19 -7.96 -0.83 14.92
C ARG A 19 -6.83 -1.84 15.08
N GLU A 20 -6.77 -2.81 14.17
CA GLU A 20 -5.69 -3.75 14.02
C GLU A 20 -5.00 -3.51 12.67
N PRO A 21 -3.67 -3.67 12.56
CA PRO A 21 -3.01 -3.54 11.27
C PRO A 21 -3.53 -4.59 10.28
N VAL A 22 -3.94 -4.14 9.10
CA VAL A 22 -4.33 -5.05 8.02
C VAL A 22 -3.09 -5.80 7.52
N GLU A 23 -3.08 -7.13 7.64
CA GLU A 23 -2.00 -7.92 7.09
C GLU A 23 -1.97 -7.81 5.55
N PHE A 24 -0.83 -7.43 4.98
CA PHE A 24 -0.72 -7.23 3.54
C PHE A 24 -0.61 -8.55 2.75
N LYS A 25 0.02 -9.59 3.30
CA LYS A 25 0.25 -10.87 2.60
C LYS A 25 -1.05 -11.57 2.17
N PRO A 26 -2.11 -11.63 2.99
CA PRO A 26 -3.40 -12.17 2.57
C PRO A 26 -4.07 -11.41 1.41
N LEU A 27 -3.75 -10.12 1.22
CA LEU A 27 -4.35 -9.29 0.17
C LEU A 27 -3.73 -9.52 -1.22
N ILE A 28 -2.51 -10.06 -1.28
CA ILE A 28 -1.78 -10.30 -2.53
C ILE A 28 -2.62 -10.97 -3.63
N PRO A 29 -3.37 -12.07 -3.38
CA PRO A 29 -4.22 -12.67 -4.41
C PRO A 29 -5.33 -11.74 -4.92
N GLU A 30 -5.85 -10.85 -4.07
CA GLU A 30 -6.99 -9.98 -4.38
C GLU A 30 -6.58 -8.68 -5.10
N LEU A 31 -5.38 -8.14 -4.82
CA LEU A 31 -4.93 -6.84 -5.34
C LEU A 31 -4.61 -6.89 -6.85
N SER A 32 -5.37 -6.19 -7.68
CA SER A 32 -5.26 -6.20 -9.13
C SER A 32 -3.94 -5.59 -9.64
N PHE A 33 -3.36 -4.62 -8.92
CA PHE A 33 -2.07 -4.01 -9.29
C PHE A 33 -0.87 -4.99 -9.17
N ILE A 34 -1.03 -6.05 -8.38
CA ILE A 34 -0.02 -7.11 -8.22
C ILE A 34 -0.26 -8.19 -9.26
N LYS A 35 0.40 -8.05 -10.40
CA LYS A 35 0.25 -8.97 -11.54
C LYS A 35 0.90 -10.33 -11.28
N ASN A 36 2.08 -10.37 -10.65
CA ASN A 36 2.74 -11.62 -10.29
C ASN A 36 2.54 -11.91 -8.79
N LYS A 37 1.71 -12.91 -8.47
CA LYS A 37 1.34 -13.27 -7.09
C LYS A 37 2.42 -14.06 -6.35
N THR A 38 3.36 -14.66 -7.07
CA THR A 38 4.48 -15.42 -6.49
C THR A 38 5.67 -14.50 -6.18
N MET A 39 6.04 -13.64 -7.13
CA MET A 39 7.15 -12.69 -7.03
C MET A 39 6.64 -11.25 -6.87
N TRP A 40 5.75 -11.03 -5.91
CA TRP A 40 5.02 -9.77 -5.74
C TRP A 40 5.85 -8.65 -5.09
N THR A 41 6.94 -8.96 -4.38
CA THR A 41 7.69 -7.97 -3.60
C THR A 41 8.27 -6.84 -4.46
N GLY A 42 8.64 -7.12 -5.71
CA GLY A 42 9.08 -6.10 -6.66
C GLY A 42 8.00 -5.06 -7.00
N HIS A 43 6.71 -5.41 -6.88
CA HIS A 43 5.63 -4.47 -7.11
C HIS A 43 5.53 -3.38 -6.03
N ILE A 44 6.08 -3.60 -4.83
CA ILE A 44 5.96 -2.69 -3.70
C ILE A 44 7.31 -2.13 -3.19
N ARG A 45 8.44 -2.55 -3.75
CA ARG A 45 9.77 -2.02 -3.44
C ARG A 45 10.03 -0.65 -4.11
N VAL A 46 9.07 0.25 -3.97
CA VAL A 46 9.11 1.63 -4.45
C VAL A 46 8.54 2.54 -3.36
N ALA A 47 8.91 3.82 -3.36
CA ALA A 47 8.46 4.75 -2.33
C ALA A 47 6.93 4.98 -2.37
N MET A 48 6.36 5.05 -3.57
CA MET A 48 4.92 5.22 -3.81
C MET A 48 4.53 4.47 -5.09
N ARG A 49 3.27 4.05 -5.16
CA ARG A 49 2.69 3.40 -6.33
C ARG A 49 1.23 3.82 -6.47
N GLU A 50 0.83 4.14 -7.69
CA GLU A 50 -0.57 4.29 -8.03
C GLU A 50 -1.25 2.91 -8.00
N ILE A 51 -2.40 2.85 -7.32
CA ILE A 51 -3.24 1.65 -7.27
C ILE A 51 -4.60 1.95 -7.90
N PRO A 52 -5.21 0.97 -8.58
CA PRO A 52 -6.57 1.09 -9.08
C PRO A 52 -7.58 1.37 -7.96
N ALA A 53 -8.71 1.99 -8.32
CA ALA A 53 -9.75 2.39 -7.36
C ALA A 53 -10.32 1.17 -6.62
N GLU A 54 -10.48 0.04 -7.29
CA GLU A 54 -10.96 -1.21 -6.69
C GLU A 54 -10.02 -1.74 -5.60
N ASP A 55 -8.70 -1.63 -5.79
CA ASP A 55 -7.71 -2.08 -4.80
C ASP A 55 -7.72 -1.16 -3.57
N TYR A 56 -7.89 0.14 -3.78
CA TYR A 56 -8.09 1.09 -2.69
C TYR A 56 -9.33 0.75 -1.86
N GLN A 57 -10.48 0.51 -2.52
CA GLN A 57 -11.73 0.16 -1.83
C GLN A 57 -11.61 -1.18 -1.08
N LEU A 58 -10.93 -2.17 -1.67
CA LEU A 58 -10.66 -3.45 -1.02
C LEU A 58 -9.84 -3.29 0.27
N ILE A 59 -8.81 -2.43 0.27
CA ILE A 59 -8.01 -2.17 1.47
C ILE A 59 -8.86 -1.41 2.51
N LEU A 60 -9.64 -0.41 2.07
CA LEU A 60 -10.45 0.41 2.94
C LEU A 60 -11.61 -0.37 3.60
N SER A 61 -12.07 -1.46 2.99
CA SER A 61 -13.15 -2.29 3.54
C SER A 61 -12.70 -3.25 4.64
N LYS A 62 -11.39 -3.50 4.80
CA LYS A 62 -10.86 -4.34 5.89
C LYS A 62 -11.09 -3.66 7.26
N GLU A 63 -11.31 -4.43 8.31
CA GLU A 63 -11.59 -3.91 9.67
C GLU A 63 -10.33 -3.56 10.46
#